data_AF-A0A939HM97-F1
#
_entry.id   AF-A0A939HM97-F1
#
_cell.length_a   1.000
_cell.length_b   1.000
_cell.length_c   1.000
_cell.angle_alpha   90.00
_cell.angle_beta   90.00
_cell.angle_gamma   90.00
#
_symmetry.space_group_name_H-M   'P 1'
#
loop_
_entity.id
_entity.type
_entity.pdbx_description
1 polymer ?
#
loop_
_entity_poly.entity_id
_entity_poly.type
_entity_poly.pdbx_seq_one_letter_code
_entity_poly.pdbx_strand_id
1 'polypeptide(L)'
;MDIMSKDGRMKSWWGLMVILSLWAGHAWAATPSYNTYGTWFVVCDNGLACDARGFSDDGRQDAELVFRRPAGPEGETSVTIYAPLPVNRTAIRMDGRELVLPAASWTSGDDGSLSTRQPAAVAAFLARIRNATSLRVEKDSAPVPLKGLVAALSRMDARQGRMNGQTALVRRGTRPARMVPAPPPLPHIPLYHAHIMFDAGEPQRLMARTRKLQADFISRQDCDPPTDATQKYLKNDVYGLDDNNALVVIGCQMGPYQGWSLLFVVPRVCGATCQRGLARGGPLAGARPETAGYRRLWSRTHLPRLRLSHRHIDHLSPKTRLERLRHASRMALGPHAFRSDRHEFSGSLRRKRAVG
;
A
#
# COMPACT_ATOMS: atom_id res chain seq x y z
N MET A 1 -12.23 -26.30 62.08
CA MET A 1 -13.44 -27.14 61.91
C MET A 1 -13.43 -27.66 60.49
N ASP A 2 -12.87 -28.85 60.33
CA ASP A 2 -12.92 -29.60 59.08
C ASP A 2 -14.35 -30.01 58.77
N ILE A 3 -14.79 -29.81 57.54
CA ILE A 3 -15.92 -30.56 56.98
C ILE A 3 -15.36 -31.39 55.84
N MET A 4 -14.95 -32.61 56.20
CA MET A 4 -14.73 -33.70 55.27
C MET A 4 -16.02 -33.95 54.48
N SER A 5 -15.97 -33.73 53.18
CA SER A 5 -16.98 -34.25 52.25
C SER A 5 -16.65 -35.72 51.96
N LYS A 6 -17.31 -36.63 52.71
CA LYS A 6 -17.51 -38.03 52.31
C LYS A 6 -18.40 -38.03 51.07
N ASP A 7 -17.82 -38.22 49.90
CA ASP A 7 -18.42 -38.93 48.76
C ASP A 7 -17.45 -38.84 47.57
N GLY A 8 -16.82 -39.98 47.26
CA GLY A 8 -15.85 -40.15 46.18
C GLY A 8 -16.48 -40.08 44.79
N ARG A 9 -17.00 -38.91 44.41
CA ARG A 9 -17.47 -38.64 43.05
C ARG A 9 -16.63 -37.53 42.44
N MET A 10 -15.68 -37.92 41.60
CA MET A 10 -14.92 -37.00 40.75
C MET A 10 -15.91 -36.14 39.93
N LYS A 11 -16.12 -34.89 40.37
CA LYS A 11 -16.85 -33.89 39.57
C LYS A 11 -15.99 -33.62 38.34
N SER A 12 -16.48 -34.04 37.18
CA SER A 12 -15.85 -33.81 35.87
C SER A 12 -15.59 -32.32 35.67
N TRP A 13 -14.33 -31.91 35.88
CA TRP A 13 -13.81 -30.57 35.58
C TRP A 13 -13.54 -30.36 34.08
N TRP A 14 -13.97 -31.29 33.22
CA TRP A 14 -13.78 -31.20 31.77
C TRP A 14 -14.78 -30.25 31.08
N GLY A 15 -15.92 -29.93 31.72
CA GLY A 15 -16.95 -29.06 31.15
C GLY A 15 -16.58 -27.57 31.11
N LEU A 16 -15.67 -27.11 31.99
CA LEU A 16 -15.30 -25.70 32.10
C LEU A 16 -14.12 -25.29 31.20
N MET A 17 -13.39 -26.26 30.64
CA MET A 17 -12.27 -26.00 29.71
C MET A 17 -12.70 -25.85 28.24
N VAL A 18 -13.88 -26.35 27.85
CA VAL A 18 -14.33 -26.31 26.44
C VAL A 18 -14.94 -24.95 26.04
N ILE A 19 -15.40 -24.14 27.02
CA ILE A 19 -16.04 -22.83 26.74
C ILE A 19 -15.01 -21.69 26.61
N LEU A 20 -13.75 -21.85 27.07
CA LEU A 20 -12.73 -20.80 26.95
C LEU A 20 -11.96 -20.78 25.62
N SER A 21 -12.08 -21.81 24.78
CA SER A 21 -11.31 -21.97 23.53
C SER A 21 -11.92 -21.30 22.29
N LEU A 22 -13.09 -20.64 22.39
CA LEU A 22 -13.77 -20.02 21.24
C LEU A 22 -13.45 -18.53 20.99
N TRP A 23 -12.53 -17.95 21.76
CA TRP A 23 -12.04 -16.56 21.56
C TRP A 23 -10.61 -16.51 21.04
N ALA A 24 -10.17 -17.50 20.26
CA ALA A 24 -9.09 -17.26 19.31
C ALA A 24 -9.68 -16.45 18.14
N GLY A 25 -9.79 -15.14 18.34
CA GLY A 25 -10.17 -14.20 17.28
C GLY A 25 -9.26 -14.46 16.10
N HIS A 26 -9.83 -15.01 15.03
CA HIS A 26 -9.04 -15.32 13.85
C HIS A 26 -8.48 -13.99 13.35
N ALA A 27 -7.15 -13.92 13.28
CA ALA A 27 -6.45 -12.70 12.94
C ALA A 27 -6.57 -12.48 11.43
N TRP A 28 -7.66 -11.86 11.01
CA TRP A 28 -7.96 -11.60 9.60
C TRP A 28 -7.50 -10.20 9.24
N ALA A 29 -6.86 -10.09 8.08
CA ALA A 29 -6.54 -8.80 7.50
C ALA A 29 -7.84 -7.98 7.33
N ALA A 30 -7.77 -6.66 7.51
CA ALA A 30 -8.93 -5.81 7.35
C ALA A 30 -9.37 -5.77 5.87
N THR A 31 -10.65 -5.53 5.63
CA THR A 31 -11.13 -5.21 4.28
C THR A 31 -10.55 -3.86 3.85
N PRO A 32 -9.82 -3.78 2.72
CA PRO A 32 -9.38 -2.50 2.16
C PRO A 32 -10.58 -1.59 1.89
N SER A 33 -10.38 -0.27 1.98
CA SER A 33 -11.43 0.69 1.72
C SER A 33 -10.95 1.84 0.85
N TYR A 34 -11.78 2.23 -0.10
CA TYR A 34 -11.56 3.34 -1.02
C TYR A 34 -12.77 4.27 -0.91
N ASN A 35 -12.55 5.54 -0.59
CA ASN A 35 -13.62 6.51 -0.36
C ASN A 35 -13.28 7.85 -0.99
N THR A 36 -14.29 8.56 -1.48
CA THR A 36 -14.15 9.89 -2.10
C THR A 36 -15.01 10.92 -1.38
N TYR A 37 -14.48 12.14 -1.23
CA TYR A 37 -15.16 13.28 -0.61
C TYR A 37 -14.82 14.54 -1.40
N GLY A 38 -15.57 14.83 -2.46
CA GLY A 38 -15.17 15.86 -3.43
C GLY A 38 -13.90 15.44 -4.15
N THR A 39 -12.85 16.26 -4.10
CA THR A 39 -11.53 15.96 -4.68
C THR A 39 -10.60 15.17 -3.76
N TRP A 40 -11.08 14.82 -2.57
CA TRP A 40 -10.32 14.03 -1.60
C TRP A 40 -10.57 12.53 -1.77
N PHE A 41 -9.49 11.76 -1.78
CA PHE A 41 -9.49 10.31 -1.83
C PHE A 41 -8.91 9.76 -0.53
N VAL A 42 -9.54 8.74 0.03
CA VAL A 42 -9.02 8.00 1.20
C VAL A 42 -8.91 6.54 0.83
N VAL A 43 -7.71 6.01 0.99
CA VAL A 43 -7.42 4.59 0.81
C VAL A 43 -6.87 4.04 2.11
N CYS A 44 -7.45 2.95 2.60
CA CYS A 44 -6.87 2.17 3.68
C CYS A 44 -6.65 0.73 3.19
N ASP A 45 -5.46 0.20 3.41
CA ASP A 45 -5.12 -1.17 3.04
C ASP A 45 -5.66 -2.20 4.04
N ASN A 46 -5.31 -3.46 3.82
CA ASN A 46 -5.70 -4.58 4.68
C ASN A 46 -4.91 -4.67 5.99
N GLY A 47 -3.85 -3.87 6.16
CA GLY A 47 -3.16 -3.62 7.43
C GLY A 47 -3.67 -2.39 8.16
N LEU A 48 -4.71 -1.73 7.63
CA LEU A 48 -5.25 -0.45 8.11
C LEU A 48 -4.25 0.71 8.06
N ALA A 49 -3.18 0.64 7.25
CA ALA A 49 -2.44 1.85 6.90
C ALA A 49 -3.29 2.67 5.93
N CYS A 50 -3.41 3.97 6.18
CA CYS A 50 -4.30 4.84 5.42
C CYS A 50 -3.55 6.03 4.79
N ASP A 51 -3.95 6.38 3.57
CA ASP A 51 -3.59 7.59 2.84
C ASP A 51 -4.85 8.41 2.56
N ALA A 52 -4.87 9.70 2.93
CA ALA A 52 -5.85 10.68 2.45
C ALA A 52 -5.15 11.72 1.56
N ARG A 53 -5.66 11.91 0.35
CA ARG A 53 -5.02 12.67 -0.73
C ARG A 53 -5.99 13.69 -1.30
N GLY A 54 -5.61 14.95 -1.33
CA GLY A 54 -6.32 16.02 -2.02
C GLY A 54 -5.55 16.46 -3.25
N PHE A 55 -6.23 16.61 -4.38
CA PHE A 55 -5.65 17.01 -5.68
C PHE A 55 -6.12 18.40 -6.09
N SER A 56 -5.38 19.07 -6.97
CA SER A 56 -5.85 20.27 -7.66
C SER A 56 -7.02 19.95 -8.61
N ASP A 57 -7.93 20.92 -8.76
CA ASP A 57 -9.19 20.76 -9.52
C ASP A 57 -9.04 20.68 -11.04
N ASP A 58 -7.92 21.12 -11.59
CA ASP A 58 -7.75 21.35 -13.03
C ASP A 58 -7.19 20.14 -13.79
N GLY A 59 -6.93 19.02 -13.09
CA GLY A 59 -6.38 17.80 -13.66
C GLY A 59 -4.94 17.97 -14.21
N ARG A 60 -4.31 19.13 -13.99
CA ARG A 60 -2.89 19.32 -14.25
C ARG A 60 -2.11 18.68 -13.11
N GLN A 61 -0.95 18.14 -13.44
CA GLN A 61 0.00 17.59 -12.48
C GLN A 61 0.60 18.77 -11.71
N ASP A 62 -0.16 19.36 -10.78
CA ASP A 62 0.26 20.52 -10.02
C ASP A 62 0.57 20.07 -8.59
N ALA A 63 -0.34 20.30 -7.63
CA ALA A 63 -0.11 20.03 -6.23
C ALA A 63 -0.99 18.89 -5.70
N GLU A 64 -0.41 18.06 -4.83
CA GLU A 64 -1.13 17.07 -4.03
C GLU A 64 -0.83 17.27 -2.56
N LEU A 65 -1.86 17.24 -1.71
CA LEU A 65 -1.72 17.21 -0.26
C LEU A 65 -2.04 15.82 0.27
N VAL A 66 -1.08 15.19 0.94
CA VAL A 66 -1.15 13.80 1.39
C VAL A 66 -1.01 13.70 2.90
N PHE A 67 -1.97 13.05 3.55
CA PHE A 67 -1.88 12.57 4.93
C PHE A 67 -1.72 11.05 4.90
N ARG A 68 -0.64 10.54 5.50
CA ARG A 68 -0.41 9.09 5.65
C ARG A 68 -0.31 8.73 7.11
N ARG A 69 -0.93 7.63 7.52
CA ARG A 69 -0.84 7.12 8.90
C ARG A 69 -0.89 5.60 8.95
N PRO A 70 0.15 4.94 9.52
CA PRO A 70 0.09 3.52 9.86
C PRO A 70 -1.03 3.20 10.87
N ALA A 71 -1.45 1.94 10.94
CA ALA A 71 -2.34 1.47 12.00
C ALA A 71 -1.64 1.36 13.36
N GLY A 72 -2.37 1.00 14.41
CA GLY A 72 -1.81 0.78 15.75
C GLY A 72 -1.66 2.04 16.60
N PRO A 73 -1.49 1.90 17.93
CA PRO A 73 -1.41 3.03 18.86
C PRO A 73 -0.23 3.98 18.57
N GLU A 74 0.90 3.43 18.11
CA GLU A 74 2.12 4.18 17.75
C GLU A 74 2.10 4.74 16.32
N GLY A 75 0.98 4.61 15.60
CA GLY A 75 0.88 5.06 14.21
C GLY A 75 0.91 6.58 14.10
N GLU A 76 2.09 7.12 13.79
CA GLU A 76 2.32 8.55 13.58
C GLU A 76 1.80 9.03 12.22
N THR A 77 1.24 10.24 12.19
CA THR A 77 0.75 10.86 10.95
C THR A 77 1.88 11.62 10.27
N SER A 78 2.07 11.42 8.97
CA SER A 78 2.87 12.29 8.14
C SER A 78 2.00 13.13 7.23
N VAL A 79 2.41 14.37 6.98
CA VAL A 79 1.83 15.25 5.98
C VAL A 79 2.88 15.53 4.92
N THR A 80 2.52 15.41 3.64
CA THR A 80 3.39 15.74 2.52
C THR A 80 2.63 16.59 1.50
N ILE A 81 3.25 17.66 1.05
CA ILE A 81 2.85 18.45 -0.10
C ILE A 81 3.76 18.02 -1.25
N TYR A 82 3.18 17.50 -2.32
CA TYR A 82 3.89 17.22 -3.57
C TYR A 82 3.61 18.33 -4.57
N ALA A 83 4.62 18.71 -5.34
CA ALA A 83 4.51 19.62 -6.47
C ALA A 83 5.45 19.17 -7.60
N PRO A 84 5.30 19.68 -8.83
CA PRO A 84 6.04 19.20 -10.00
C PRO A 84 7.45 19.79 -10.02
N LEU A 85 7.59 20.95 -9.38
CA LEU A 85 8.83 21.65 -9.13
C LEU A 85 9.11 21.65 -7.63
N PRO A 86 10.37 21.80 -7.21
CA PRO A 86 10.71 21.95 -5.80
C PRO A 86 9.88 23.03 -5.13
N VAL A 87 9.15 22.64 -4.06
CA VAL A 87 8.26 23.55 -3.34
C VAL A 87 9.04 24.70 -2.72
N ASN A 88 8.72 25.93 -3.13
CA ASN A 88 9.17 27.10 -2.40
C ASN A 88 8.24 27.34 -1.20
N ARG A 89 8.76 27.13 0.01
CA ARG A 89 7.99 27.27 1.27
C ARG A 89 7.32 28.63 1.45
N THR A 90 7.94 29.71 0.97
CA THR A 90 7.40 31.07 1.11
C THR A 90 6.33 31.39 0.06
N ALA A 91 6.17 30.53 -0.96
CA ALA A 91 5.16 30.66 -1.99
C ALA A 91 3.81 30.03 -1.57
N ILE A 92 3.80 29.20 -0.52
CA ILE A 92 2.60 28.48 -0.10
C ILE A 92 1.56 29.46 0.45
N ARG A 93 0.37 29.45 -0.16
CA ARG A 93 -0.78 30.27 0.25
C ARG A 93 -1.96 29.40 0.67
N MET A 94 -2.67 29.83 1.69
CA MET A 94 -3.94 29.28 2.14
C MET A 94 -4.97 30.40 2.06
N ASP A 95 -6.02 30.22 1.25
CA ASP A 95 -7.03 31.25 0.96
C ASP A 95 -6.42 32.62 0.61
N GLY A 96 -5.36 32.60 -0.22
CA GLY A 96 -4.63 33.79 -0.67
C GLY A 96 -3.63 34.38 0.33
N ARG A 97 -3.59 33.91 1.58
CA ARG A 97 -2.65 34.38 2.62
C ARG A 97 -1.46 33.46 2.78
N GLU A 98 -0.32 33.99 3.23
CA GLU A 98 0.86 33.15 3.48
C GLU A 98 0.61 32.02 4.49
N LEU A 99 1.02 30.82 4.12
CA LEU A 99 1.08 29.69 5.04
C LEU A 99 2.53 29.40 5.41
N VAL A 100 3.02 30.06 6.45
CA VAL A 100 4.37 29.81 6.97
C VAL A 100 4.48 28.38 7.50
N LEU A 101 5.37 27.59 6.90
CA LEU A 101 5.78 26.26 7.34
C LEU A 101 7.25 26.35 7.81
N PRO A 102 7.56 26.17 9.11
CA PRO A 102 8.92 26.37 9.64
C PRO A 102 9.93 25.33 9.13
N ALA A 103 11.16 25.75 8.85
CA ALA A 103 12.23 24.85 8.38
C ALA A 103 12.63 23.79 9.43
N ALA A 104 12.48 24.10 10.72
CA ALA A 104 12.80 23.18 11.82
C ALA A 104 11.83 21.99 11.93
N SER A 105 10.61 22.12 11.40
CA SER A 105 9.55 21.12 11.57
C SER A 105 9.04 20.49 10.29
N TRP A 106 9.52 20.96 9.14
CA TRP A 106 9.20 20.43 7.84
C TRP A 106 10.51 20.16 7.09
N THR A 107 10.50 19.25 6.12
CA THR A 107 11.68 18.84 5.36
C THR A 107 11.36 18.84 3.87
N SER A 108 12.22 19.48 3.08
CA SER A 108 12.12 19.43 1.62
C SER A 108 12.79 18.14 1.10
N GLY A 109 12.15 17.44 0.17
CA GLY A 109 12.69 16.25 -0.49
C GLY A 109 13.22 16.57 -1.89
N ASP A 110 14.14 15.74 -2.37
CA ASP A 110 14.75 15.85 -3.71
C ASP A 110 13.75 15.59 -4.86
N ASP A 111 12.58 15.03 -4.53
CA ASP A 111 11.45 14.78 -5.43
C ASP A 111 10.51 15.97 -5.54
N GLY A 112 10.89 17.13 -4.97
CA GLY A 112 10.07 18.32 -4.92
C GLY A 112 8.95 18.24 -3.88
N SER A 113 9.05 17.32 -2.91
CA SER A 113 8.11 17.25 -1.79
C SER A 113 8.48 18.18 -0.64
N LEU A 114 7.48 18.56 0.16
CA LEU A 114 7.65 19.22 1.44
C LEU A 114 6.83 18.47 2.49
N SER A 115 7.49 17.90 3.51
CA SER A 115 6.84 16.97 4.43
C SER A 115 7.13 17.23 5.91
N THR A 116 6.27 16.73 6.78
CA THR A 116 6.52 16.67 8.22
C THR A 116 5.95 15.38 8.80
N ARG A 117 6.60 14.86 9.84
CA ARG A 117 6.09 13.79 10.71
C ARG A 117 5.97 14.22 12.17
N GLN A 118 6.39 15.45 12.50
CA GLN A 118 6.39 15.93 13.87
C GLN A 118 4.93 16.15 14.34
N PRO A 119 4.47 15.46 15.40
CA PRO A 119 3.06 15.51 15.80
C PRO A 119 2.51 16.93 16.04
N ALA A 120 3.34 17.81 16.64
CA ALA A 120 2.98 19.21 16.87
C ALA A 120 2.81 20.00 15.56
N ALA A 121 3.69 19.79 14.58
CA ALA A 121 3.63 20.45 13.29
C ALA A 121 2.43 19.98 12.46
N VAL A 122 2.16 18.68 12.48
CA VAL A 122 0.95 18.10 11.84
C VAL A 122 -0.32 18.68 12.47
N ALA A 123 -0.39 18.73 13.80
CA ALA A 123 -1.55 19.29 14.51
C ALA A 123 -1.75 20.78 14.20
N ALA A 124 -0.68 21.58 14.22
CA ALA A 124 -0.73 23.00 13.91
C ALA A 124 -1.13 23.25 12.45
N PHE A 125 -0.59 22.48 11.50
CA PHE A 125 -0.95 22.56 10.10
C PHE A 125 -2.43 22.22 9.89
N LEU A 126 -2.90 21.10 10.45
CA LEU A 126 -4.30 20.69 10.34
C LEU A 126 -5.25 21.72 10.97
N ALA A 127 -4.88 22.31 12.11
CA ALA A 127 -5.68 23.35 12.75
C ALA A 127 -5.88 24.59 11.85
N ARG A 128 -4.89 24.93 11.03
CA ARG A 128 -4.97 26.05 10.07
C ARG A 128 -5.81 25.68 8.85
N ILE A 129 -5.59 24.51 8.26
CA ILE A 129 -6.20 24.17 6.96
C ILE A 129 -7.62 23.58 7.07
N ARG A 130 -8.05 23.06 8.23
CA ARG A 130 -9.34 22.36 8.38
C ARG A 130 -10.58 23.16 8.02
N ASN A 131 -10.50 24.50 8.10
CA ASN A 131 -11.60 25.42 7.80
C ASN A 131 -11.28 26.31 6.58
N ALA A 132 -10.12 26.11 5.95
CA ALA A 132 -9.73 26.87 4.78
C ALA A 132 -10.43 26.31 3.53
N THR A 133 -10.52 27.12 2.49
CA THR A 133 -11.15 26.73 1.22
C THR A 133 -10.16 26.03 0.31
N SER A 134 -8.92 26.51 0.27
CA SER A 134 -7.91 26.04 -0.67
C SER A 134 -6.46 26.22 -0.16
N LEU A 135 -5.58 25.34 -0.64
CA LEU A 135 -4.12 25.43 -0.48
C LEU A 135 -3.49 25.59 -1.86
N ARG A 136 -2.68 26.62 -2.05
CA ARG A 136 -1.91 26.85 -3.28
C ARG A 136 -0.42 26.76 -2.93
N VAL A 137 0.34 26.02 -3.73
CA VAL A 137 1.76 25.76 -3.45
C VAL A 137 2.66 26.78 -4.14
N GLU A 138 2.33 27.14 -5.37
CA GLU A 138 3.02 28.17 -6.17
C GLU A 138 2.03 29.18 -6.74
N LYS A 139 2.49 30.42 -7.03
CA LYS A 139 1.61 31.54 -7.45
C LYS A 139 0.68 31.20 -8.61
N ASP A 140 1.20 30.50 -9.62
CA ASP A 140 0.48 30.17 -10.86
C ASP A 140 -0.02 28.70 -10.88
N SER A 141 0.10 27.99 -9.75
CA SER A 141 -0.43 26.62 -9.62
C SER A 141 -1.92 26.61 -9.33
N ALA A 142 -2.60 25.58 -9.84
CA ALA A 142 -3.96 25.30 -9.45
C ALA A 142 -4.03 24.96 -7.94
N PRO A 143 -4.99 25.54 -7.21
CA PRO A 143 -5.14 25.26 -5.79
C PRO A 143 -5.67 23.84 -5.56
N VAL A 144 -5.22 23.22 -4.48
CA VAL A 144 -5.83 22.03 -3.89
C VAL A 144 -7.05 22.47 -3.07
N PRO A 145 -8.28 22.11 -3.45
CA PRO A 145 -9.45 22.40 -2.64
C PRO A 145 -9.42 21.61 -1.34
N LEU A 146 -9.77 22.28 -0.24
CA LEU A 146 -9.79 21.66 1.08
C LEU A 146 -11.20 21.17 1.46
N LYS A 147 -12.20 21.42 0.62
CA LYS A 147 -13.53 20.81 0.72
C LYS A 147 -13.41 19.29 0.61
N GLY A 148 -13.72 18.59 1.70
CA GLY A 148 -13.61 17.13 1.80
C GLY A 148 -12.49 16.65 2.71
N LEU A 149 -11.49 17.49 3.02
CA LEU A 149 -10.38 17.17 3.94
C LEU A 149 -10.87 16.59 5.27
N VAL A 150 -11.80 17.28 5.92
CA VAL A 150 -12.31 16.89 7.24
C VAL A 150 -13.04 15.54 7.19
N ALA A 151 -13.82 15.30 6.14
CA ALA A 151 -14.51 14.02 5.94
C ALA A 151 -13.51 12.89 5.65
N ALA A 152 -12.50 13.18 4.84
CA ALA A 152 -11.42 12.25 4.51
C ALA A 152 -10.62 11.82 5.74
N LEU A 153 -10.16 12.78 6.55
CA LEU A 153 -9.42 12.47 7.78
C LEU A 153 -10.31 11.81 8.85
N SER A 154 -11.60 12.17 8.92
CA SER A 154 -12.55 11.48 9.80
C SER A 154 -12.74 10.02 9.37
N ARG A 155 -12.72 9.72 8.08
CA ARG A 155 -12.77 8.35 7.57
C ARG A 155 -11.53 7.56 7.96
N MET A 156 -10.33 8.16 7.90
CA MET A 156 -9.11 7.53 8.42
C MET A 156 -9.22 7.25 9.92
N ASP A 157 -9.67 8.21 10.71
CA ASP A 157 -9.88 8.03 12.16
C ASP A 157 -10.88 6.91 12.46
N ALA A 158 -11.97 6.81 11.69
CA ALA A 158 -12.97 5.75 11.83
C ALA A 158 -12.41 4.36 11.47
N ARG A 159 -11.69 4.22 10.34
CA ARG A 159 -11.13 2.94 9.91
C ARG A 159 -10.10 2.39 10.89
N GLN A 160 -9.37 3.25 11.57
CA GLN A 160 -8.32 2.85 12.51
C GLN A 160 -8.75 2.92 13.99
N GLY A 161 -10.06 3.05 14.28
CA GLY A 161 -10.58 3.04 15.64
C GLY A 161 -10.05 4.19 16.51
N ARG A 162 -9.86 5.38 15.95
CA ARG A 162 -9.32 6.58 16.62
C ARG A 162 -10.36 7.64 16.95
N MET A 163 -11.57 7.55 16.41
CA MET A 163 -12.66 8.50 16.70
C MET A 163 -12.83 8.74 18.20
N ASN A 164 -13.01 10.00 18.58
CA ASN A 164 -13.17 10.47 19.97
C ASN A 164 -12.00 10.08 20.90
N GLY A 165 -10.81 9.81 20.36
CA GLY A 165 -9.58 9.53 21.11
C GLY A 165 -8.56 10.66 21.05
N GLN A 166 -7.52 10.54 21.87
CA GLN A 166 -6.45 11.54 22.00
C GLN A 166 -5.65 11.68 20.69
N THR A 167 -5.55 10.60 19.91
CA THR A 167 -4.79 10.53 18.64
C THR A 167 -5.65 10.77 17.40
N ALA A 168 -6.92 11.16 17.55
CA ALA A 168 -7.77 11.53 16.42
C ALA A 168 -7.26 12.81 15.74
N LEU A 169 -7.34 12.87 14.41
CA LEU A 169 -6.99 14.06 13.64
C LEU A 169 -8.11 15.10 13.70
N VAL A 170 -9.36 14.66 13.61
CA VAL A 170 -10.52 15.57 13.49
C VAL A 170 -11.31 15.66 14.79
N ARG A 171 -11.89 14.55 15.23
CA ARG A 171 -12.76 14.48 16.41
C ARG A 171 -11.98 13.93 17.60
N ARG A 172 -11.15 14.79 18.19
CA ARG A 172 -10.38 14.49 19.41
C ARG A 172 -11.29 14.27 20.60
N GLY A 173 -10.86 13.40 21.50
CA GLY A 173 -11.51 13.14 22.78
C GLY A 173 -10.51 12.58 23.79
N THR A 174 -11.02 12.03 24.88
CA THR A 174 -10.19 11.62 26.03
C THR A 174 -9.71 10.18 25.96
N ARG A 175 -10.24 9.35 25.03
CA ARG A 175 -9.88 7.93 24.95
C ARG A 175 -8.37 7.77 24.71
N PRO A 176 -7.64 7.05 25.58
CA PRO A 176 -6.18 6.94 25.51
C PRO A 176 -5.66 6.35 24.20
N ALA A 177 -4.45 6.76 23.79
CA ALA A 177 -3.79 6.24 22.58
C ALA A 177 -3.67 4.70 22.57
N ARG A 178 -3.38 4.08 23.73
CA ARG A 178 -3.31 2.61 23.89
C ARG A 178 -4.59 1.86 23.56
N MET A 179 -5.74 2.53 23.52
CA MET A 179 -7.04 1.94 23.16
C MET A 179 -7.28 1.91 21.64
N VAL A 180 -6.32 2.40 20.85
CA VAL A 180 -6.33 2.23 19.40
C VAL A 180 -6.01 0.76 19.07
N PRO A 181 -6.81 0.09 18.23
CA PRO A 181 -6.53 -1.29 17.83
C PRO A 181 -5.15 -1.44 17.19
N ALA A 182 -4.47 -2.54 17.52
CA ALA A 182 -3.25 -2.93 16.83
C ALA A 182 -3.52 -3.17 15.32
N PRO A 183 -2.49 -3.03 14.46
CA PRO A 183 -2.62 -3.40 13.05
C PRO A 183 -3.08 -4.87 12.92
N PRO A 184 -4.05 -5.18 12.05
CA PRO A 184 -4.34 -6.56 11.68
C PRO A 184 -3.10 -7.22 11.08
N PRO A 185 -2.88 -8.52 11.27
CA PRO A 185 -1.79 -9.19 10.59
C PRO A 185 -2.06 -9.20 9.08
N LEU A 186 -1.00 -8.91 8.33
CA LEU A 186 -1.03 -9.01 6.89
C LEU A 186 -0.92 -10.48 6.45
N PRO A 187 -1.53 -10.86 5.31
CA PRO A 187 -1.35 -12.18 4.76
C PRO A 187 0.12 -12.42 4.42
N HIS A 188 0.62 -13.60 4.76
CA HIS A 188 1.94 -14.03 4.34
C HIS A 188 1.92 -14.30 2.83
N ILE A 189 2.73 -13.55 2.07
CA ILE A 189 2.96 -13.81 0.66
C ILE A 189 4.17 -14.75 0.58
N PRO A 190 4.01 -16.02 0.15
CA PRO A 190 5.14 -16.93 0.02
C PRO A 190 6.18 -16.35 -0.95
N LEU A 191 7.45 -16.57 -0.65
CA LEU A 191 8.54 -16.16 -1.54
C LEU A 191 8.37 -16.86 -2.89
N TYR A 192 8.55 -16.11 -3.98
CA TYR A 192 8.48 -16.66 -5.33
C TYR A 192 9.48 -17.83 -5.48
N HIS A 193 8.97 -19.00 -5.82
CA HIS A 193 9.79 -20.17 -6.14
C HIS A 193 10.07 -20.18 -7.64
N ALA A 194 11.28 -19.75 -8.02
CA ALA A 194 11.74 -19.71 -9.42
C ALA A 194 11.81 -21.09 -10.13
N HIS A 195 11.56 -22.17 -9.38
CA HIS A 195 11.62 -23.55 -9.88
C HIS A 195 10.25 -24.13 -10.22
N ILE A 196 9.17 -23.35 -10.10
CA ILE A 196 7.84 -23.84 -10.51
C ILE A 196 7.79 -23.84 -12.03
N MET A 197 7.90 -25.03 -12.59
CA MET A 197 7.77 -25.28 -14.02
C MET A 197 6.29 -25.52 -14.34
N PHE A 198 5.83 -24.86 -15.40
CA PHE A 198 4.54 -25.12 -15.99
C PHE A 198 4.66 -26.22 -17.04
N ASP A 199 3.63 -27.06 -17.14
CA ASP A 199 3.50 -27.98 -18.27
C ASP A 199 3.30 -27.21 -19.58
N ALA A 200 3.61 -27.86 -20.69
CA ALA A 200 3.37 -27.29 -22.01
C ALA A 200 1.89 -26.88 -22.17
N GLY A 201 1.64 -25.61 -22.50
CA GLY A 201 0.29 -25.06 -22.69
C GLY A 201 -0.48 -24.75 -21.39
N GLU A 202 0.07 -25.09 -20.21
CA GLU A 202 -0.60 -24.83 -18.93
C GLU A 202 -0.90 -23.33 -18.70
N PRO A 203 0.05 -22.39 -18.92
CA PRO A 203 -0.21 -20.96 -18.73
C PRO A 203 -1.37 -20.45 -19.59
N GLN A 204 -1.45 -20.89 -20.85
CA GLN A 204 -2.51 -20.51 -21.78
C GLN A 204 -3.87 -21.03 -21.31
N ARG A 205 -3.94 -22.28 -20.84
CA ARG A 205 -5.19 -22.82 -20.26
C ARG A 205 -5.61 -22.07 -19.01
N LEU A 206 -4.68 -21.72 -18.13
CA LEU A 206 -4.96 -20.98 -16.89
C LEU A 206 -5.49 -19.57 -17.18
N MET A 207 -4.84 -18.85 -18.10
CA MET A 207 -5.31 -17.54 -18.58
C MET A 207 -6.71 -17.63 -19.19
N ALA A 208 -6.93 -18.54 -20.14
CA ALA A 208 -8.22 -18.71 -20.81
C ALA A 208 -9.35 -19.08 -19.83
N ARG A 209 -9.08 -20.01 -18.90
CA ARG A 209 -10.05 -20.40 -17.87
C ARG A 209 -10.37 -19.25 -16.94
N THR A 210 -9.38 -18.45 -16.55
CA THR A 210 -9.58 -17.30 -15.66
C THR A 210 -10.45 -16.26 -16.35
N ARG A 211 -10.12 -15.87 -17.59
CA ARG A 211 -10.92 -14.92 -18.38
C ARG A 211 -12.35 -15.41 -18.57
N LYS A 212 -12.56 -16.70 -18.84
CA LYS A 212 -13.90 -17.29 -18.99
C LYS A 212 -14.71 -17.24 -17.69
N LEU A 213 -14.12 -17.69 -16.57
CA LEU A 213 -14.85 -17.79 -15.29
C LEU A 213 -15.06 -16.42 -14.63
N GLN A 214 -14.23 -15.43 -14.96
CA GLN A 214 -14.26 -14.08 -14.38
C GLN A 214 -14.82 -13.03 -15.34
N ALA A 215 -15.41 -13.42 -16.48
CA ALA A 215 -15.81 -12.49 -17.55
C ALA A 215 -16.66 -11.32 -17.01
N ASP A 216 -17.71 -11.62 -16.24
CA ASP A 216 -18.57 -10.61 -15.64
C ASP A 216 -17.83 -9.66 -14.69
N PHE A 217 -16.88 -10.20 -13.90
CA PHE A 217 -16.09 -9.37 -13.00
C PHE A 217 -15.12 -8.48 -13.79
N ILE A 218 -14.39 -9.06 -14.75
CA ILE A 218 -13.43 -8.35 -15.60
C ILE A 218 -14.11 -7.20 -16.35
N SER A 219 -15.28 -7.45 -16.93
CA SER A 219 -16.05 -6.42 -17.64
C SER A 219 -16.54 -5.31 -16.72
N ARG A 220 -17.08 -5.66 -15.54
CA ARG A 220 -17.49 -4.66 -14.53
C ARG A 220 -16.35 -3.74 -14.09
N GLN A 221 -15.11 -4.24 -14.06
CA GLN A 221 -13.95 -3.41 -13.75
C GLN A 221 -13.44 -2.56 -14.93
N ASP A 222 -14.10 -2.52 -16.09
CA ASP A 222 -13.58 -1.92 -17.32
C ASP A 222 -12.25 -2.53 -17.79
N CYS A 223 -12.07 -3.85 -17.57
CA CYS A 223 -10.89 -4.62 -17.99
C CYS A 223 -11.18 -5.54 -19.18
N ASP A 224 -12.14 -5.16 -20.04
CA ASP A 224 -12.48 -5.93 -21.22
C ASP A 224 -11.27 -6.08 -22.16
N PRO A 225 -11.18 -7.21 -22.89
CA PRO A 225 -10.01 -7.51 -23.71
C PRO A 225 -9.74 -6.36 -24.69
N PRO A 226 -8.52 -5.81 -24.70
CA PRO A 226 -8.15 -4.70 -25.57
C PRO A 226 -8.32 -5.09 -27.05
N THR A 227 -8.44 -4.08 -27.91
CA THR A 227 -8.16 -4.27 -29.35
C THR A 227 -6.73 -4.79 -29.55
N ASP A 228 -6.48 -5.58 -30.60
CA ASP A 228 -5.15 -6.15 -30.92
C ASP A 228 -4.03 -5.09 -30.87
N ALA A 229 -4.34 -3.85 -31.26
CA ALA A 229 -3.40 -2.72 -31.27
C ALA A 229 -2.87 -2.33 -29.88
N THR A 230 -3.67 -2.51 -28.82
CA THR A 230 -3.32 -2.12 -27.45
C THR A 230 -2.88 -3.30 -26.58
N GLN A 231 -3.21 -4.53 -26.98
CA GLN A 231 -2.84 -5.76 -26.27
C GLN A 231 -1.34 -5.91 -26.03
N LYS A 232 -0.50 -5.51 -27.01
CA LYS A 232 0.97 -5.60 -26.90
C LYS A 232 1.59 -4.76 -25.77
N TYR A 233 0.86 -3.76 -25.26
CA TYR A 233 1.31 -2.93 -24.16
C TYR A 233 0.86 -3.46 -22.80
N LEU A 234 -0.14 -4.35 -22.77
CA LEU A 234 -0.69 -4.88 -21.53
C LEU A 234 0.15 -6.06 -21.05
N LYS A 235 0.54 -6.03 -19.77
CA LYS A 235 1.19 -7.16 -19.14
C LYS A 235 0.17 -8.26 -18.85
N ASN A 236 0.20 -9.32 -19.65
CA ASN A 236 -0.55 -10.54 -19.42
C ASN A 236 0.44 -11.66 -19.14
N ASP A 237 0.36 -12.27 -17.96
CA ASP A 237 1.33 -13.27 -17.52
C ASP A 237 0.68 -14.28 -16.59
N VAL A 238 1.33 -15.44 -16.47
CA VAL A 238 0.98 -16.45 -15.46
C VAL A 238 2.26 -16.85 -14.73
N TYR A 239 2.24 -16.74 -13.40
CA TYR A 239 3.38 -17.09 -12.54
C TYR A 239 3.00 -18.25 -11.62
N GLY A 240 3.89 -19.24 -11.48
CA GLY A 240 3.71 -20.30 -10.48
C GLY A 240 3.86 -19.73 -9.08
N LEU A 241 2.91 -20.03 -8.19
CA LEU A 241 3.02 -19.67 -6.76
C LEU A 241 3.48 -20.88 -5.94
N ASP A 242 2.84 -22.03 -6.18
CA ASP A 242 3.19 -23.34 -5.61
C ASP A 242 2.76 -24.47 -6.58
N ASP A 243 2.88 -25.73 -6.17
CA ASP A 243 2.49 -26.89 -6.98
C ASP A 243 0.99 -26.91 -7.33
N ASN A 244 0.16 -26.20 -6.56
CA ASN A 244 -1.28 -26.19 -6.67
C ASN A 244 -1.84 -24.87 -7.18
N ASN A 245 -1.10 -23.76 -7.12
CA ASN A 245 -1.61 -22.42 -7.39
C ASN A 245 -0.73 -21.64 -8.37
N ALA A 246 -1.38 -20.83 -9.20
CA ALA A 246 -0.76 -19.87 -10.10
C ALA A 246 -1.37 -18.49 -9.91
N LEU A 247 -0.57 -17.46 -10.14
CA LEU A 247 -1.00 -16.07 -10.25
C LEU A 247 -1.21 -15.74 -11.72
N VAL A 248 -2.45 -15.47 -12.11
CA VAL A 248 -2.82 -14.95 -13.43
C VAL A 248 -2.90 -13.43 -13.35
N VAL A 249 -2.10 -12.74 -14.17
CA VAL A 249 -2.09 -11.29 -14.31
C VAL A 249 -2.76 -10.94 -15.62
N ILE A 250 -3.88 -10.24 -15.56
CA ILE A 250 -4.62 -9.73 -16.71
C ILE A 250 -4.39 -8.22 -16.77
N GLY A 251 -3.62 -7.77 -17.75
CA GLY A 251 -3.47 -6.34 -18.01
C GLY A 251 -4.77 -5.76 -18.54
N CYS A 252 -5.16 -4.59 -18.04
CA CYS A 252 -6.42 -3.95 -18.37
C CYS A 252 -6.22 -2.69 -19.21
N GLN A 253 -5.49 -1.72 -18.66
CA GLN A 253 -5.17 -0.48 -19.35
C GLN A 253 -3.73 -0.10 -19.10
N MET A 254 -3.09 0.45 -20.13
CA MET A 254 -1.75 1.01 -20.05
C MET A 254 -1.72 2.36 -20.77
N GLY A 255 -1.28 3.38 -20.05
CA GLY A 255 -0.81 4.65 -20.59
C GLY A 255 0.71 4.65 -20.77
N PRO A 256 1.32 5.80 -21.13
CA PRO A 256 2.74 5.92 -21.44
C PRO A 256 3.69 5.62 -20.27
N TYR A 257 3.20 5.65 -19.03
CA TYR A 257 4.03 5.41 -17.83
C TYR A 257 3.26 4.82 -16.65
N GLN A 258 1.98 4.50 -16.82
CA GLN A 258 1.11 4.00 -15.77
C GLN A 258 0.10 3.03 -16.38
N GLY A 259 -0.41 2.12 -15.56
CA GLY A 259 -1.47 1.22 -15.96
C GLY A 259 -1.85 0.33 -14.80
N TRP A 260 -2.78 -0.57 -15.06
CA TRP A 260 -3.32 -1.42 -14.03
C TRP A 260 -3.69 -2.79 -14.59
N SER A 261 -3.75 -3.76 -13.68
CA SER A 261 -3.97 -5.17 -13.99
C SER A 261 -4.83 -5.80 -12.91
N LEU A 262 -5.61 -6.80 -13.29
CA LEU A 262 -6.30 -7.69 -12.36
C LEU A 262 -5.42 -8.90 -12.05
N LEU A 263 -5.37 -9.29 -10.78
CA LEU A 263 -4.54 -10.38 -10.29
C LEU A 263 -5.43 -11.46 -9.67
N PHE A 264 -5.34 -12.67 -10.20
CA PHE A 264 -6.11 -13.83 -9.75
C PHE A 264 -5.18 -14.93 -9.26
N VAL A 265 -5.38 -15.41 -8.03
CA VAL A 265 -4.79 -16.68 -7.60
C VAL A 265 -5.74 -17.79 -8.03
N VAL A 266 -5.27 -18.69 -8.88
CA VAL A 266 -6.08 -19.76 -9.45
C VAL A 266 -5.41 -21.11 -9.22
N PRO A 267 -6.18 -22.17 -8.86
CA PRO A 267 -5.64 -23.51 -8.77
C PRO A 267 -5.13 -24.01 -10.12
N ARG A 268 -3.94 -24.59 -10.20
CA ARG A 268 -3.34 -25.15 -11.43
C ARG A 268 -4.22 -26.25 -12.02
N VAL A 269 -4.66 -27.17 -11.16
CA VAL A 269 -5.66 -28.21 -11.48
C VAL A 269 -7.01 -27.82 -10.89
N CYS A 270 -8.08 -27.87 -11.69
CA CYS A 270 -9.39 -27.36 -11.26
C CYS A 270 -10.55 -28.15 -11.86
N GLY A 271 -11.17 -29.01 -11.04
CA GLY A 271 -12.43 -29.69 -11.36
C GLY A 271 -13.66 -28.78 -11.18
N ALA A 272 -14.86 -29.33 -11.40
CA ALA A 272 -16.12 -28.56 -11.44
C ALA A 272 -16.42 -27.74 -10.17
N THR A 273 -16.06 -28.23 -8.99
CA THR A 273 -16.25 -27.53 -7.71
C THR A 273 -15.33 -26.31 -7.59
N CYS A 274 -14.06 -26.47 -7.97
CA CYS A 274 -13.09 -25.38 -8.03
C CYS A 274 -13.52 -24.31 -9.04
N GLN A 275 -14.06 -24.69 -10.20
CA GLN A 275 -14.53 -23.74 -11.22
C GLN A 275 -15.70 -22.88 -10.73
N ARG A 276 -16.64 -23.49 -9.99
CA ARG A 276 -17.74 -22.75 -9.34
C ARG A 276 -17.25 -21.79 -8.26
N GLY A 277 -16.21 -22.18 -7.51
CA GLY A 277 -15.55 -21.31 -6.52
C GLY A 277 -14.87 -20.11 -7.17
N LEU A 278 -14.09 -20.34 -8.24
CA LEU A 278 -13.48 -19.29 -9.04
C LEU A 278 -14.55 -18.35 -9.60
N ALA A 279 -15.60 -18.85 -10.26
CA ALA A 279 -16.65 -18.00 -10.83
C ALA A 279 -17.36 -17.09 -9.80
N ARG A 280 -17.30 -17.44 -8.50
CA ARG A 280 -17.86 -16.64 -7.40
C ARG A 280 -16.82 -15.77 -6.69
N GLY A 281 -15.54 -16.16 -6.72
CA GLY A 281 -14.43 -15.42 -6.11
C GLY A 281 -14.00 -14.27 -7.00
N GLY A 282 -13.81 -13.07 -6.43
CA GLY A 282 -13.15 -11.97 -7.13
C GLY A 282 -11.62 -12.13 -7.15
N PRO A 283 -10.88 -11.23 -7.82
CA PRO A 283 -9.43 -11.16 -7.72
C PRO A 283 -8.98 -10.96 -6.26
N LEU A 284 -7.68 -11.13 -5.99
CA LEU A 284 -7.11 -10.66 -4.74
C LEU A 284 -7.56 -9.21 -4.54
N ALA A 285 -8.17 -8.91 -3.39
CA ALA A 285 -8.78 -7.61 -3.11
C ALA A 285 -7.71 -6.50 -3.19
N GLY A 286 -7.58 -5.91 -4.37
CA GLY A 286 -6.70 -4.81 -4.70
C GLY A 286 -7.37 -3.99 -5.80
N ALA A 287 -7.77 -2.77 -5.44
CA ALA A 287 -8.37 -1.74 -6.28
C ALA A 287 -9.72 -2.10 -6.93
N ARG A 288 -10.82 -1.66 -6.30
CA ARG A 288 -12.05 -1.30 -7.02
C ARG A 288 -11.92 0.15 -7.49
N PRO A 289 -12.04 0.46 -8.79
CA PRO A 289 -12.29 1.82 -9.27
C PRO A 289 -13.78 2.23 -9.15
N GLU A 290 -14.68 1.27 -8.91
CA GLU A 290 -16.13 1.39 -9.18
C GLU A 290 -16.95 2.37 -8.32
N THR A 291 -16.35 3.21 -7.47
CA THR A 291 -17.12 4.28 -6.79
C THR A 291 -16.50 5.67 -6.91
N ALA A 292 -15.44 5.82 -7.70
CA ALA A 292 -14.93 7.14 -8.04
C ALA A 292 -15.24 7.37 -9.52
N GLY A 293 -16.10 8.35 -9.82
CA GLY A 293 -16.15 8.93 -11.15
C GLY A 293 -14.75 9.40 -11.53
N TYR A 294 -14.00 8.52 -12.20
CA TYR A 294 -12.70 8.80 -12.79
C TYR A 294 -12.97 9.76 -13.96
N ARG A 295 -13.18 11.04 -13.67
CA ARG A 295 -12.84 12.08 -14.63
C ARG A 295 -11.33 11.99 -14.82
N ARG A 296 -10.92 11.25 -15.86
CA ARG A 296 -9.61 11.25 -16.51
C ARG A 296 -8.50 11.91 -15.67
N LEU A 297 -7.95 11.19 -14.69
CA LEU A 297 -6.80 11.69 -13.93
C LEU A 297 -5.54 10.90 -14.33
N TRP A 298 -4.67 11.59 -15.06
CA TRP A 298 -3.37 11.13 -15.51
C TRP A 298 -2.30 11.54 -14.49
N SER A 299 -1.90 10.64 -13.57
CA SER A 299 -0.77 10.94 -12.68
C SER A 299 0.51 10.17 -13.08
N ARG A 300 1.58 10.92 -13.39
CA ARG A 300 2.96 10.46 -13.17
C ARG A 300 3.22 10.58 -11.68
N THR A 301 2.87 9.59 -10.88
CA THR A 301 3.55 9.44 -9.59
C THR A 301 4.74 8.52 -9.77
N HIS A 302 5.91 9.15 -9.82
CA HIS A 302 7.16 8.52 -9.49
C HIS A 302 7.04 7.86 -8.11
N LEU A 303 6.90 6.54 -8.11
CA LEU A 303 7.44 5.72 -7.02
C LEU A 303 8.92 6.12 -6.83
N PRO A 304 9.47 6.07 -5.60
CA PRO A 304 10.88 6.39 -5.37
C PRO A 304 11.73 5.65 -6.40
N ARG A 305 12.56 6.40 -7.10
CA ARG A 305 13.37 5.97 -8.25
C ARG A 305 14.04 4.62 -7.99
N LEU A 306 13.45 3.53 -8.47
CA LEU A 306 14.21 2.38 -8.96
C LEU A 306 14.59 2.69 -10.40
N ARG A 307 15.74 3.36 -10.56
CA ARG A 307 16.34 3.60 -11.88
C ARG A 307 16.93 2.29 -12.40
N LEU A 308 16.09 1.38 -12.89
CA LEU A 308 16.55 0.35 -13.82
C LEU A 308 16.48 0.97 -15.22
N SER A 309 17.56 1.65 -15.60
CA SER A 309 17.79 2.02 -17.00
C SER A 309 17.94 0.73 -17.80
N HIS A 310 16.89 0.32 -18.53
CA HIS A 310 16.98 -0.69 -19.58
C HIS A 310 17.65 -0.07 -20.81
N ARG A 311 18.97 0.09 -20.75
CA ARG A 311 19.81 0.04 -21.95
C ARG A 311 21.06 -0.77 -21.61
N HIS A 312 21.14 -1.93 -22.26
CA HIS A 312 22.25 -2.89 -22.30
C HIS A 312 22.37 -3.85 -21.10
N ILE A 313 21.58 -4.93 -21.09
CA ILE A 313 21.82 -6.13 -20.25
C ILE A 313 22.10 -7.38 -21.10
N ASP A 314 22.16 -7.26 -22.43
CA ASP A 314 22.41 -8.40 -23.30
C ASP A 314 23.90 -8.79 -23.45
N HIS A 315 24.83 -8.07 -22.79
CA HIS A 315 26.28 -8.31 -22.94
C HIS A 315 27.08 -8.50 -21.64
N LEU A 316 26.43 -8.88 -20.52
CA LEU A 316 27.15 -9.11 -19.25
C LEU A 316 27.07 -10.57 -18.76
N SER A 317 28.19 -11.08 -18.25
CA SER A 317 28.35 -12.48 -17.85
C SER A 317 27.51 -12.85 -16.60
N PRO A 318 27.18 -14.15 -16.42
CA PRO A 318 26.21 -14.59 -15.41
C PRO A 318 26.56 -14.28 -13.95
N LYS A 319 27.87 -14.26 -13.60
CA LYS A 319 28.32 -13.99 -12.22
C LYS A 319 28.03 -12.55 -11.78
N THR A 320 28.23 -11.58 -12.66
CA THR A 320 28.01 -10.15 -12.36
C THR A 320 26.52 -9.80 -12.25
N ARG A 321 25.66 -10.62 -12.86
CA ARG A 321 24.19 -10.49 -12.81
C ARG A 321 23.63 -10.88 -11.42
N LEU A 322 24.23 -11.89 -10.78
CA LEU A 322 23.79 -12.42 -9.48
C LEU A 322 24.19 -11.51 -8.29
N GLU A 323 25.37 -10.89 -8.35
CA GLU A 323 25.86 -10.00 -7.29
C GLU A 323 25.07 -8.68 -7.21
N ARG A 324 24.67 -8.12 -8.35
CA ARG A 324 23.83 -6.89 -8.38
C ARG A 324 22.40 -7.13 -7.90
N LEU A 325 21.84 -8.34 -8.12
CA LEU A 325 20.52 -8.72 -7.61
C LEU A 325 20.52 -8.94 -6.08
N ARG A 326 21.63 -9.47 -5.52
CA ARG A 326 21.79 -9.62 -4.06
C ARG A 326 21.90 -8.28 -3.34
N HIS A 327 22.50 -7.27 -3.96
CA HIS A 327 22.60 -5.93 -3.38
C HIS A 327 21.28 -5.16 -3.39
N ALA A 328 20.44 -5.36 -4.41
CA ALA A 328 19.11 -4.74 -4.52
C ALA A 328 18.10 -5.30 -3.50
N SER A 329 18.24 -6.58 -3.13
CA SER A 329 17.34 -7.24 -2.16
C SER A 329 17.56 -6.76 -0.72
N ARG A 330 18.73 -6.19 -0.38
CA ARG A 330 19.04 -5.70 0.98
C ARG A 330 18.47 -4.31 1.31
N MET A 331 17.88 -3.59 0.34
CA MET A 331 17.32 -2.24 0.55
C MET A 331 15.79 -2.19 0.56
N ALA A 332 15.10 -3.31 0.27
CA ALA A 332 13.64 -3.39 0.27
C ALA A 332 13.03 -3.68 1.66
N LEU A 333 13.86 -3.90 2.69
CA LEU A 333 13.44 -4.11 4.08
C LEU A 333 13.91 -2.91 4.92
N GLY A 334 12.95 -2.10 5.38
CA GLY A 334 13.21 -1.05 6.37
C GLY A 334 13.60 -1.63 7.75
N PRO A 335 14.28 -0.86 8.61
CA PRO A 335 15.17 -1.40 9.63
C PRO A 335 14.41 -1.73 10.91
N HIS A 336 14.38 -2.99 11.32
CA HIS A 336 14.47 -3.37 12.73
C HIS A 336 14.96 -4.82 12.82
N ALA A 337 15.89 -5.02 13.76
CA ALA A 337 16.65 -6.24 14.04
C ALA A 337 17.79 -6.55 13.05
N PHE A 338 19.02 -6.20 13.41
CA PHE A 338 20.02 -7.21 13.76
C PHE A 338 21.19 -6.57 14.51
N ARG A 339 21.45 -7.12 15.70
CA ARG A 339 22.55 -6.77 16.61
C ARG A 339 23.86 -7.23 15.98
N SER A 340 24.88 -6.38 16.08
CA SER A 340 26.25 -6.62 15.63
C SER A 340 26.83 -7.86 16.32
N ASP A 341 27.29 -8.84 15.54
CA ASP A 341 28.47 -9.62 15.91
C ASP A 341 29.51 -9.47 14.81
N ARG A 342 30.66 -8.96 15.24
CA ARG A 342 31.82 -8.59 14.44
C ARG A 342 32.75 -9.80 14.44
N HIS A 343 32.99 -10.41 13.29
CA HIS A 343 34.16 -11.27 13.10
C HIS A 343 34.99 -10.76 11.92
N GLU A 344 36.23 -10.42 12.26
CA GLU A 344 37.32 -10.05 11.38
C GLU A 344 37.54 -11.10 10.28
N PHE A 345 37.78 -10.63 9.06
CA PHE A 345 38.68 -11.33 8.16
C PHE A 345 39.64 -10.31 7.53
N SER A 346 40.88 -10.39 8.00
CA SER A 346 42.07 -9.81 7.42
C SER A 346 42.33 -10.41 6.04
N GLY A 347 42.67 -9.56 5.07
CA GLY A 347 42.92 -9.96 3.70
C GLY A 347 43.69 -8.89 2.93
N SER A 348 44.96 -8.75 3.26
CA SER A 348 45.91 -7.87 2.56
C SER A 348 46.00 -8.25 1.09
N LEU A 349 46.02 -7.26 0.18
CA LEU A 349 46.84 -7.35 -1.03
C LEU A 349 47.21 -5.97 -1.56
N ARG A 350 48.51 -5.85 -1.81
CA ARG A 350 49.30 -4.64 -1.96
C ARG A 350 49.07 -3.93 -3.30
N ARG A 351 49.29 -2.62 -3.24
CA ARG A 351 49.69 -1.75 -4.35
C ARG A 351 50.76 -2.42 -5.23
N LYS A 352 50.59 -2.31 -6.55
CA LYS A 352 51.70 -2.00 -7.47
C LYS A 352 51.33 -0.81 -8.34
N ARG A 353 52.26 0.14 -8.39
CA ARG A 353 52.28 1.33 -9.25
C ARG A 353 52.70 0.95 -10.68
N ALA A 354 52.20 1.76 -11.61
CA ALA A 354 52.84 2.33 -12.81
C ALA A 354 53.46 1.41 -13.88
N VAL A 355 53.08 1.63 -15.14
CA VAL A 355 53.87 2.27 -16.22
C VAL A 355 53.22 1.85 -17.56
N GLY A 356 53.04 2.81 -18.48
CA GLY A 356 52.58 2.59 -19.85
C GLY A 356 51.53 3.59 -20.28
#